data_AF-A0A7K3AG10-F1
#
_entry.id   AF-A0A7K3AG10-F1
#
_cell.length_a   1.000
_cell.length_b   1.000
_cell.length_c   1.000
_cell.angle_alpha   90.00
_cell.angle_beta   90.00
_cell.angle_gamma   90.00
#
_symmetry.space_group_name_H-M   'P 1'
#
loop_
_entity.id
_entity.type
_entity.pdbx_description
1 polymer ?
#
loop_
_entity_poly.entity_id
_entity_poly.type
_entity_poly.pdbx_seq_one_letter_code
_entity_poly.pdbx_strand_id
1 'polypeptide(L)'
;MNQPSRLMTFVYGLFGRVWAYESVDEVRDVIARNAFDTTAERVRTHNDAAAKLSVPYALQPGLLTLHDELLDMWHELKALGHQAERLNAAGLTDECFDAANSIRHALRHVAAAAEETIPSAFGAVGTREPFEVPLITD
;
A
#
# COMPACT_ATOMS: atom_id res chain seq x y z
N MET A 1 -2.59 6.09 -30.77
CA MET A 1 -3.01 7.17 -29.86
C MET A 1 -2.04 7.20 -28.69
N ASN A 2 -1.55 8.39 -28.31
CA ASN A 2 -0.45 8.56 -27.36
C ASN A 2 -0.84 8.04 -25.96
N GLN A 3 -0.10 7.04 -25.47
CA GLN A 3 -0.22 6.52 -24.11
C GLN A 3 0.10 7.64 -23.10
N PRO A 4 -0.79 7.95 -22.15
CA PRO A 4 -0.46 8.85 -21.06
C PRO A 4 0.54 8.18 -20.13
N SER A 5 1.51 8.93 -19.61
CA SER A 5 2.43 8.45 -18.58
C SER A 5 1.66 8.14 -17.28
N ARG A 6 2.15 7.17 -16.50
CA ARG A 6 1.51 6.69 -15.25
C ARG A 6 1.23 7.80 -14.21
N LEU A 7 2.01 8.88 -14.23
CA LEU A 7 1.79 10.06 -13.38
C LEU A 7 0.57 10.88 -13.84
N MET A 8 0.32 10.96 -15.15
CA MET A 8 -0.88 11.58 -15.69
C MET A 8 -2.12 10.74 -15.40
N THR A 9 -2.03 9.40 -15.37
CA THR A 9 -3.16 8.53 -15.00
C THR A 9 -3.63 8.78 -13.56
N PHE A 10 -2.70 9.01 -12.64
CA PHE A 10 -2.98 9.37 -11.25
C PHE A 10 -3.62 10.77 -11.14
N VAL A 11 -3.07 11.77 -11.85
CA VAL A 11 -3.64 13.15 -11.87
C VAL A 11 -4.99 13.20 -12.59
N TYR A 12 -5.20 12.42 -13.66
CA TYR A 12 -6.48 12.34 -14.37
C TYR A 12 -7.55 11.55 -13.60
N GLY A 13 -7.14 10.61 -12.74
CA GLY A 13 -8.04 9.98 -11.76
C GLY A 13 -8.66 11.00 -10.80
N LEU A 14 -7.92 12.07 -10.48
CA LEU A 14 -8.40 13.18 -9.65
C LEU A 14 -9.43 14.10 -10.35
N PHE A 15 -9.49 14.10 -11.69
CA PHE A 15 -10.31 15.03 -12.49
C PHE A 15 -11.55 14.39 -13.15
N GLY A 16 -12.01 13.23 -12.67
CA GLY A 16 -13.36 12.74 -12.98
C GLY A 16 -13.61 12.36 -14.44
N ARG A 17 -12.58 11.97 -15.20
CA ARG A 17 -12.79 11.25 -16.47
C ARG A 17 -12.79 9.76 -16.18
N VAL A 18 -14.00 9.22 -16.00
CA VAL A 18 -14.27 7.79 -15.81
C VAL A 18 -13.86 7.04 -17.08
N TRP A 19 -12.65 6.52 -17.11
CA TRP A 19 -12.31 5.39 -17.96
C TRP A 19 -12.57 4.13 -17.15
N ALA A 20 -13.52 3.31 -17.60
CA ALA A 20 -13.83 2.01 -17.02
C ALA A 20 -13.55 0.95 -18.09
N TYR A 21 -12.99 -0.18 -17.66
CA TYR A 21 -12.84 -1.35 -18.53
C TYR A 21 -14.22 -2.00 -18.74
N GLU A 22 -14.47 -2.50 -19.95
CA GLU A 22 -15.80 -3.00 -20.35
C GLU A 22 -16.04 -4.47 -19.96
N SER A 23 -14.97 -5.18 -19.56
CA SER A 23 -15.06 -6.59 -19.16
C SER A 23 -14.09 -6.95 -18.04
N VAL A 24 -14.42 -8.02 -17.31
CA VAL A 24 -13.54 -8.61 -16.28
C VAL A 24 -12.22 -9.07 -16.89
N ASP A 25 -12.25 -9.60 -18.13
CA ASP A 25 -11.05 -10.08 -18.81
C ASP A 25 -10.10 -8.94 -19.16
N GLU A 26 -10.62 -7.78 -19.54
CA GLU A 26 -9.82 -6.57 -19.78
C GLU A 26 -9.16 -6.07 -18.48
N VAL A 27 -9.89 -6.05 -17.36
CA VAL A 27 -9.33 -5.71 -16.04
C VAL A 27 -8.19 -6.68 -15.66
N ARG A 28 -8.43 -7.98 -15.80
CA ARG A 28 -7.46 -9.04 -15.46
C ARG A 28 -6.21 -8.94 -16.33
N ASP A 29 -6.38 -8.69 -17.62
CA ASP A 29 -5.28 -8.56 -18.56
C ASP A 29 -4.42 -7.33 -18.25
N VAL A 30 -5.02 -6.19 -17.89
CA VAL A 30 -4.26 -5.02 -17.44
C VAL A 30 -3.49 -5.30 -16.14
N ILE A 31 -4.12 -5.97 -15.16
CA ILE A 31 -3.44 -6.39 -13.93
C ILE A 31 -2.26 -7.30 -14.25
N ALA A 32 -2.47 -8.30 -15.11
CA ALA A 32 -1.45 -9.26 -15.52
C ALA A 32 -0.27 -8.57 -16.22
N ARG A 33 -0.54 -7.71 -17.21
CA ARG A 33 0.51 -6.95 -17.92
C ARG A 33 1.29 -6.05 -16.98
N ASN A 34 0.62 -5.32 -16.08
CA ASN A 34 1.31 -4.50 -15.08
C ASN A 34 2.23 -5.35 -14.18
N ALA A 35 1.78 -6.54 -13.80
CA ALA A 35 2.55 -7.48 -13.03
C ALA A 35 3.73 -8.07 -13.82
N PHE A 36 3.61 -8.38 -15.11
CA PHE A 36 4.71 -8.96 -15.88
C PHE A 36 5.72 -7.92 -16.37
N ASP A 37 5.23 -6.82 -16.94
CA ASP A 37 6.08 -5.87 -17.67
C ASP A 37 6.94 -5.00 -16.74
N THR A 38 6.49 -4.78 -15.50
CA THR A 38 7.16 -3.82 -14.61
C THR A 38 7.62 -4.39 -13.27
N THR A 39 7.21 -5.60 -12.89
CA THR A 39 7.56 -6.14 -11.56
C THR A 39 9.01 -6.58 -11.49
N ALA A 40 9.58 -7.22 -12.52
CA ALA A 40 10.94 -7.75 -12.44
C ALA A 40 11.99 -6.63 -12.20
N GLU A 41 11.85 -5.50 -12.90
CA GLU A 41 12.73 -4.34 -12.74
C GLU A 41 12.51 -3.61 -11.41
N ARG A 42 11.25 -3.45 -10.99
CA ARG A 42 10.91 -2.84 -9.69
C ARG A 42 11.45 -3.67 -8.54
N VAL A 43 11.25 -4.99 -8.56
CA VAL A 43 11.78 -5.92 -7.55
C VAL A 43 13.31 -5.83 -7.49
N ARG A 44 13.99 -5.81 -8.64
CA ARG A 44 15.45 -5.63 -8.67
C ARG A 44 15.87 -4.31 -8.04
N THR A 45 15.21 -3.21 -8.39
CA THR A 45 15.49 -1.88 -7.84
C THR A 45 15.32 -1.85 -6.31
N HIS A 46 14.23 -2.43 -5.79
CA HIS A 46 14.00 -2.51 -4.35
C HIS A 46 15.04 -3.38 -3.64
N ASN A 47 15.40 -4.53 -4.22
CA ASN A 47 16.42 -5.43 -3.66
C ASN A 47 17.81 -4.77 -3.68
N ASP A 48 18.20 -4.13 -4.78
CA ASP A 48 19.50 -3.46 -4.90
C ASP A 48 19.61 -2.26 -3.96
N ALA A 49 18.51 -1.55 -3.71
CA ALA A 49 18.47 -0.48 -2.72
C ALA A 49 18.60 -1.03 -1.29
N ALA A 50 17.84 -2.08 -0.95
CA ALA A 50 17.90 -2.72 0.36
C ALA A 50 19.27 -3.35 0.65
N ALA A 51 19.91 -3.98 -0.35
CA ALA A 51 21.22 -4.61 -0.22
C ALA A 51 22.36 -3.64 0.14
N LYS A 52 22.16 -2.33 -0.07
CA LYS A 52 23.13 -1.29 0.32
C LYS A 52 23.07 -0.92 1.80
N LEU A 53 22.06 -1.39 2.52
CA LEU A 53 21.84 -1.06 3.93
C LEU A 53 22.54 -2.12 4.80
N SER A 54 23.62 -1.72 5.48
CA SER A 54 24.50 -2.65 6.20
C SER A 54 24.26 -2.72 7.71
N VAL A 55 23.32 -1.92 8.23
CA VAL A 55 23.03 -1.79 9.67
C VAL A 55 21.52 -1.66 9.90
N PRO A 56 20.95 -2.25 10.96
CA PRO A 56 19.50 -2.26 11.17
C PRO A 56 18.83 -0.88 11.16
N TYR A 57 19.45 0.14 11.76
CA TYR A 57 18.90 1.50 11.78
C TYR A 57 18.85 2.16 10.41
N ALA A 58 19.61 1.68 9.42
CA ALA A 58 19.54 2.19 8.06
C ALA A 58 18.25 1.77 7.32
N LEU A 59 17.51 0.79 7.85
CA LEU A 59 16.19 0.37 7.34
C LEU A 59 15.08 1.36 7.75
N GLN A 60 15.30 2.13 8.81
CA GLN A 60 14.26 2.95 9.44
C GLN A 60 13.60 3.96 8.48
N PRO A 61 14.33 4.74 7.66
CA PRO A 61 13.68 5.69 6.76
C PRO A 61 12.74 5.01 5.75
N GLY A 62 13.17 3.86 5.21
CA GLY A 62 12.35 3.09 4.26
C GLY A 62 11.11 2.49 4.91
N LEU A 63 11.21 2.03 6.16
CA LEU A 63 10.06 1.51 6.91
C LEU A 63 9.05 2.61 7.27
N LEU A 64 9.52 3.81 7.64
CA LEU A 64 8.64 4.94 7.91
C LEU A 64 7.92 5.41 6.63
N THR A 65 8.65 5.56 5.52
CA THR A 65 8.03 5.89 4.23
C THR A 65 7.01 4.83 3.81
N LEU A 66 7.34 3.54 3.94
CA LEU A 66 6.41 2.46 3.61
C LEU A 66 5.17 2.47 4.53
N HIS A 67 5.34 2.79 5.81
CA HIS A 67 4.22 2.93 6.74
C HIS A 67 3.26 4.04 6.29
N ASP A 68 3.79 5.21 5.90
CA ASP A 68 2.96 6.33 5.42
C ASP A 68 2.24 5.97 4.11
N GLU A 69 2.93 5.33 3.15
CA GLU A 69 2.32 4.86 1.90
C GLU A 69 1.20 3.83 2.15
N LEU A 70 1.41 2.90 3.09
CA LEU A 70 0.37 1.94 3.50
C LEU A 70 -0.83 2.66 4.15
N LEU A 71 -0.59 3.72 4.92
CA LEU A 71 -1.66 4.47 5.58
C LEU A 71 -2.52 5.22 4.56
N ASP A 72 -1.90 5.85 3.56
CA ASP A 72 -2.60 6.50 2.46
C ASP A 72 -3.46 5.50 1.68
N MET A 73 -2.90 4.34 1.32
CA MET A 73 -3.66 3.28 0.64
C MET A 73 -4.80 2.72 1.49
N TRP A 74 -4.63 2.63 2.81
CA TRP A 74 -5.70 2.23 3.73
C TRP A 74 -6.88 3.19 3.67
N HIS A 75 -6.62 4.50 3.76
CA HIS A 75 -7.65 5.53 3.68
C HIS A 75 -8.33 5.56 2.30
N GLU A 76 -7.57 5.39 1.22
CA GLU A 76 -8.12 5.32 -0.14
C GLU A 76 -9.10 4.15 -0.30
N LEU A 77 -8.71 2.93 0.13
CA LEU A 77 -9.59 1.76 0.08
C LEU A 77 -10.84 1.92 0.94
N LYS A 78 -10.72 2.51 2.13
CA LYS A 78 -11.86 2.83 2.98
C LYS A 78 -12.83 3.80 2.28
N ALA A 79 -12.31 4.86 1.66
CA ALA A 79 -13.13 5.83 0.94
C ALA A 79 -13.83 5.19 -0.27
N LEU A 80 -13.14 4.34 -1.03
CA LEU A 80 -13.72 3.58 -2.14
C LEU A 80 -14.80 2.61 -1.66
N GLY A 81 -14.57 1.89 -0.56
CA GLY A 81 -15.55 0.98 0.05
C GLY A 81 -16.83 1.69 0.49
N HIS A 82 -16.69 2.85 1.16
CA HIS A 82 -17.85 3.68 1.53
C HIS A 82 -18.60 4.20 0.30
N GLN A 83 -17.88 4.57 -0.77
CA GLN A 83 -18.54 4.99 -2.01
C GLN A 83 -19.24 3.81 -2.72
N ALA A 84 -18.66 2.60 -2.69
CA ALA A 84 -19.29 1.40 -3.22
C ALA A 84 -20.57 1.04 -2.44
N GLU A 85 -20.56 1.19 -1.12
CA GLU A 85 -21.73 1.01 -0.26
C GLU A 85 -22.86 1.98 -0.65
N ARG A 86 -22.54 3.26 -0.85
CA ARG A 86 -23.50 4.28 -1.30
C ARG A 86 -24.10 3.96 -2.68
N LEU A 87 -23.37 3.22 -3.52
CA LEU A 87 -23.81 2.77 -4.84
C LEU A 87 -24.50 1.39 -4.80
N ASN A 88 -24.69 0.79 -3.62
CA ASN A 88 -25.24 -0.56 -3.43
C ASN A 88 -24.44 -1.66 -4.15
N ALA A 89 -23.12 -1.48 -4.31
CA ALA A 89 -22.23 -2.44 -4.94
C ALA A 89 -21.60 -3.38 -3.89
N ALA A 90 -22.42 -4.21 -3.24
CA ALA A 90 -22.05 -5.00 -2.06
C ALA A 90 -20.73 -5.79 -2.22
N GLY A 91 -20.54 -6.50 -3.33
CA GLY A 91 -19.28 -7.25 -3.55
C GLY A 91 -18.04 -6.35 -3.65
N LEU A 92 -18.17 -5.14 -4.19
CA LEU A 92 -17.06 -4.18 -4.24
C LEU A 92 -16.80 -3.58 -2.85
N THR A 93 -17.86 -3.32 -2.09
CA THR A 93 -17.76 -2.86 -0.69
C THR A 93 -16.95 -3.85 0.15
N ASP A 94 -17.29 -5.14 0.07
CA ASP A 94 -16.63 -6.20 0.84
C ASP A 94 -15.15 -6.30 0.45
N GLU A 95 -14.83 -6.37 -0.85
CA GLU A 95 -13.45 -6.47 -1.34
C GLU A 95 -12.59 -5.24 -0.95
N CYS A 96 -13.16 -4.02 -1.00
CA CYS A 96 -12.44 -2.81 -0.58
C CYS A 96 -12.15 -2.82 0.93
N PHE A 97 -13.10 -3.22 1.77
CA PHE A 97 -12.91 -3.26 3.21
C PHE A 97 -12.00 -4.42 3.66
N ASP A 98 -12.06 -5.56 2.99
CA ASP A 98 -11.16 -6.68 3.25
C ASP A 98 -9.71 -6.35 2.85
N ALA A 99 -9.53 -5.68 1.71
CA ALA A 99 -8.23 -5.14 1.33
C ALA A 99 -7.71 -4.10 2.35
N ALA A 100 -8.56 -3.17 2.80
CA ALA A 100 -8.19 -2.22 3.84
C ALA A 100 -7.80 -2.91 5.16
N ASN A 101 -8.53 -3.95 5.58
CA ASN A 101 -8.17 -4.73 6.77
C ASN A 101 -6.80 -5.41 6.62
N SER A 102 -6.49 -5.93 5.43
CA SER A 102 -5.17 -6.51 5.13
C SER A 102 -4.05 -5.47 5.22
N ILE A 103 -4.26 -4.26 4.70
CA ILE A 103 -3.30 -3.15 4.85
C ILE A 103 -3.13 -2.76 6.32
N ARG A 104 -4.20 -2.72 7.11
CA ARG A 104 -4.12 -2.45 8.56
C ARG A 104 -3.22 -3.46 9.28
N HIS A 105 -3.25 -4.74 8.89
CA HIS A 105 -2.33 -5.74 9.41
C HIS A 105 -0.88 -5.45 9.00
N ALA A 106 -0.65 -5.09 7.73
CA ALA A 106 0.69 -4.72 7.25
C ALA A 106 1.25 -3.49 7.99
N LEU A 107 0.43 -2.45 8.21
CA LEU A 107 0.80 -1.24 8.97
C LEU A 107 1.39 -1.59 10.34
N ARG A 108 0.72 -2.47 11.10
CA ARG A 108 1.19 -2.91 12.42
C ARG A 108 2.56 -3.60 12.35
N HIS A 109 2.75 -4.47 11.36
CA HIS A 109 4.03 -5.17 11.19
C HIS A 109 5.15 -4.24 10.76
N VAL A 110 4.87 -3.26 9.88
CA VAL A 110 5.87 -2.27 9.44
C VAL A 110 6.23 -1.32 10.59
N ALA A 111 5.25 -0.88 11.38
CA ALA A 111 5.50 -0.09 12.59
C ALA A 111 6.39 -0.84 13.59
N ALA A 112 6.04 -2.10 13.91
CA ALA A 112 6.87 -2.94 14.78
C ALA A 112 8.29 -3.15 14.22
N ALA A 113 8.41 -3.39 12.91
CA ALA A 113 9.72 -3.50 12.27
C ALA A 113 10.54 -2.20 12.38
N ALA A 114 9.89 -1.03 12.28
CA ALA A 114 10.55 0.27 12.45
C ALA A 114 11.02 0.47 13.90
N GLU A 115 10.24 0.04 14.90
CA GLU A 115 10.63 0.08 16.32
C GLU A 115 11.85 -0.80 16.61
N GLU A 116 11.90 -2.00 16.03
CA GLU A 116 13.03 -2.92 16.16
C GLU A 116 14.34 -2.37 15.57
N THR A 117 14.30 -1.31 14.75
CA THR A 117 15.52 -0.65 14.27
C THR A 117 16.22 0.20 15.34
N ILE A 118 15.57 0.48 16.48
CA ILE A 118 16.11 1.32 17.54
C ILE A 118 17.15 0.52 18.35
N PRO A 119 18.36 1.06 18.61
CA PRO A 119 19.41 0.36 19.35
C PRO A 119 19.02 -0.21 20.72
N SER A 120 18.08 0.42 21.42
CA SER A 120 17.56 -0.05 22.71
C SER A 120 16.62 -1.26 22.60
N ALA A 121 16.16 -1.62 21.40
CA ALA A 121 15.38 -2.84 21.13
C ALA A 121 16.28 -4.09 21.06
N PHE A 122 17.54 -3.97 20.61
CA PHE A 122 18.45 -5.12 20.42
C PHE A 122 18.87 -5.87 21.71
N GLY A 123 18.43 -5.41 22.90
CA GLY A 123 18.72 -6.05 24.18
C GLY A 123 17.52 -6.13 25.14
N ALA A 124 16.33 -5.72 24.73
CA ALA A 124 15.15 -5.69 25.59
C ALA A 124 14.28 -6.94 25.38
N VAL A 125 14.60 -8.05 26.05
CA VAL A 125 13.67 -9.18 26.21
C VAL A 125 12.66 -8.79 27.30
N GLY A 126 11.68 -7.97 26.94
CA GLY A 126 10.65 -7.51 27.87
C GLY A 126 9.48 -6.94 27.09
N THR A 127 8.30 -7.49 27.34
CA THR A 127 7.00 -7.17 26.73
C THR A 127 6.83 -5.65 26.52
N ARG A 128 7.11 -5.19 25.29
CA ARG A 128 6.71 -3.87 24.83
C ARG A 128 5.30 -3.99 24.26
N GLU A 129 4.38 -3.22 24.81
CA GLU A 129 3.07 -3.00 24.19
C GLU A 129 3.31 -2.35 22.81
N PRO A 130 2.79 -2.93 21.71
CA PRO A 130 2.98 -2.38 20.39
C PRO A 130 2.38 -0.97 20.30
N PHE A 131 3.04 -0.05 19.59
CA PHE A 131 2.47 1.27 19.33
C PHE A 131 1.15 1.12 18.55
N GLU A 132 0.04 1.49 19.18
CA GLU A 132 -1.23 1.62 18.49
C GLU A 132 -1.25 2.95 17.73
N VAL A 133 -1.13 2.86 16.40
CA VAL A 133 -1.43 4.00 15.52
C VAL A 133 -2.90 4.37 15.75
N PRO A 134 -3.22 5.60 16.19
CA PRO A 134 -4.59 6.06 16.27
C PRO A 134 -5.16 6.15 14.86
N LEU A 135 -5.86 5.09 14.45
CA LEU A 135 -6.68 5.12 13.25
C LEU A 135 -7.85 6.04 13.56
N ILE A 136 -7.94 7.16 12.85
CA ILE A 136 -9.14 7.97 12.86
C ILE A 136 -10.25 7.10 12.26
N THR A 137 -11.10 6.57 13.13
CA THR A 137 -12.32 5.87 12.74
C THR A 137 -13.39 6.93 12.53
N ASP A 138 -13.85 7.09 11.29
CA ASP A 138 -15.13 7.73 10.98
C ASP A 138 -16.30 6.84 11.43
#